data_AF-P54431-F1
#
_entry.id   AF-P54431-F1
#
_cell.length_a   1.000
_cell.length_b   1.000
_cell.length_c   1.000
_cell.angle_alpha   90.00
_cell.angle_beta   90.00
_cell.angle_gamma   90.00
#
_symmetry.space_group_name_H-M   'P 1'
#
loop_
_entity.id
_entity.type
_entity.pdbx_description
1 polymer ?
#
loop_
_entity_poly.entity_id
_entity_poly.type
_entity_poly.pdbx_seq_one_letter_code
_entity_poly.pdbx_strand_id
1 'polypeptide(L)' 'MMEQGKDCREVVTQLAASRNAIDRAMGLIVSTNLEHCVRESLEKGEDTQNLVKEAVDLLVKSR' A
#
# COMPACT_ATOMS: atom_id res chain seq x y z
N MET A 1 23.97 2.22 -7.71
CA MET A 1 23.67 1.72 -9.08
C MET A 1 24.40 2.54 -10.15
N MET A 2 24.18 3.85 -10.22
CA MET A 2 24.96 4.71 -11.14
C MET A 2 26.47 4.69 -10.82
N GLU A 3 26.84 4.60 -9.53
CA GLU A 3 28.23 4.40 -9.08
C GLU A 3 28.87 3.10 -9.62
N GLN A 4 28.06 2.12 -10.03
CA GLN A 4 28.50 0.87 -10.66
C GLN A 4 28.54 1.00 -12.20
N GLY A 5 28.43 2.21 -12.74
CA GLY A 5 28.45 2.49 -14.18
C GLY A 5 27.14 2.19 -14.93
N LYS A 6 26.02 1.96 -14.23
CA LYS A 6 24.73 1.72 -14.89
C LYS A 6 24.14 2.98 -15.50
N ASP A 7 23.49 2.84 -16.66
CA ASP A 7 22.82 3.95 -17.35
C ASP A 7 21.67 4.53 -16.51
N CYS A 8 21.53 5.86 -16.53
CA CYS A 8 20.53 6.58 -15.75
C CYS A 8 19.10 6.14 -16.09
N ARG A 9 18.78 5.93 -17.38
CA ARG A 9 17.45 5.50 -17.81
C ARG A 9 17.13 4.10 -17.30
N GLU A 10 18.10 3.19 -17.29
CA GLU A 10 17.93 1.85 -16.72
C GLU A 10 17.67 1.91 -15.22
N VAL A 11 18.44 2.73 -14.48
CA VAL A 11 18.26 2.91 -13.03
C VAL A 11 16.87 3.49 -12.73
N VAL A 12 16.46 4.54 -13.44
CA VAL A 12 15.13 5.16 -13.26
C VAL A 12 14.02 4.15 -13.59
N THR A 13 14.17 3.36 -14.65
CA THR A 13 13.19 2.31 -15.01
C THR A 13 13.05 1.27 -13.90
N GLN A 14 14.16 0.83 -13.31
CA GLN A 14 14.13 -0.12 -12.19
C GLN A 14 13.53 0.50 -10.93
N LEU A 15 13.87 1.74 -10.58
CA LEU A 15 13.27 2.43 -9.44
C LEU A 15 11.76 2.64 -9.62
N ALA A 16 11.31 2.97 -10.83
CA ALA A 16 9.89 3.07 -11.15
C ALA A 16 9.18 1.71 -11.01
N ALA A 17 9.80 0.63 -11.48
CA ALA A 17 9.27 -0.72 -11.31
C ALA A 17 9.18 -1.12 -9.82
N SER A 18 10.21 -0.81 -9.03
CA SER A 18 10.22 -1.04 -7.59
C SER A 18 9.14 -0.24 -6.86
N ARG A 19 8.98 1.05 -7.17
CA ARG A 19 7.89 1.88 -6.61
C ARG A 19 6.53 1.26 -6.92
N ASN A 20 6.26 0.92 -8.19
CA ASN A 20 5.00 0.30 -8.59
C ASN A 20 4.74 -1.05 -7.90
N ALA A 21 5.80 -1.83 -7.62
CA ALA A 21 5.66 -3.07 -6.86
C ALA A 21 5.32 -2.80 -5.38
N ILE A 22 5.98 -1.82 -4.76
CA ILE A 22 5.71 -1.39 -3.38
C ILE A 22 4.29 -0.84 -3.26
N ASP A 23 3.82 -0.03 -4.21
CA ASP A 23 2.46 0.53 -4.21
C ASP A 23 1.39 -0.58 -4.23
N ARG A 24 1.61 -1.63 -5.03
CA ARG A 24 0.73 -2.81 -5.06
C ARG A 24 0.78 -3.60 -3.75
N ALA A 25 1.96 -3.77 -3.18
CA ALA A 25 2.12 -4.45 -1.89
C ALA A 25 1.43 -3.70 -0.76
N MET A 26 1.56 -2.36 -0.71
CA MET A 26 0.84 -1.51 0.24
C MET A 26 -0.68 -1.67 0.09
N GLY A 27 -1.19 -1.66 -1.15
CA GLY A 27 -2.60 -1.90 -1.44
C GLY A 27 -3.10 -3.22 -0.86
N LEU A 28 -2.36 -4.31 -1.08
CA LEU A 28 -2.69 -5.63 -0.56
C LEU A 28 -2.64 -5.69 0.97
N ILE A 29 -1.62 -5.09 1.58
CA ILE A 29 -1.46 -5.06 3.05
C ILE A 29 -2.64 -4.32 3.68
N VAL A 30 -2.95 -3.11 3.20
CA VAL A 30 -4.03 -2.29 3.75
C VAL A 30 -5.39 -2.97 3.53
N SER A 31 -5.66 -3.53 2.35
CA SER A 31 -6.93 -4.21 2.09
C SER A 31 -7.11 -5.46 2.94
N THR A 32 -6.04 -6.23 3.14
CA THR A 32 -6.06 -7.45 3.98
C THR A 32 -6.29 -7.09 5.44
N ASN A 33 -5.63 -6.04 5.93
CA ASN A 33 -5.85 -5.55 7.29
C ASN A 33 -7.28 -5.01 7.47
N LEU A 34 -7.79 -4.22 6.52
CA LEU A 34 -9.16 -3.71 6.56
C LEU A 34 -10.20 -4.83 6.61
N GLU A 35 -10.06 -5.86 5.76
CA GLU A 35 -10.97 -7.01 5.77
C GLU A 35 -11.02 -7.67 7.14
N HIS A 36 -9.85 -7.92 7.74
CA HIS A 36 -9.75 -8.50 9.07
C HIS A 36 -10.42 -7.62 10.13
N CYS A 37 -10.09 -6.32 10.19
CA CYS A 37 -10.66 -5.41 11.17
C CYS A 37 -12.17 -5.24 11.02
N VAL A 38 -12.68 -5.14 9.78
CA VAL A 38 -14.13 -5.07 9.51
C VAL A 38 -14.84 -6.32 10.01
N ARG A 39 -14.27 -7.50 9.74
CA ARG A 39 -14.85 -8.76 10.21
C ARG A 39 -14.92 -8.82 11.74
N GLU A 40 -13.84 -8.44 12.43
CA GLU A 40 -13.82 -8.40 13.90
C GLU A 40 -14.83 -7.39 14.48
N SER A 41 -14.94 -6.20 13.90
CA SER A 41 -15.90 -5.20 14.37
C SER A 41 -17.35 -5.64 14.13
N LEU A 42 -17.64 -6.30 13.00
CA LEU A 42 -18.97 -6.87 12.75
C LEU A 42 -19.33 -7.96 13.76
N GLU A 43 -18.39 -8.83 14.13
CA GLU A 43 -18.59 -9.85 15.17
C GLU A 43 -18.87 -9.22 16.55
N LYS A 44 -18.31 -8.04 16.83
CA LYS A 44 -18.53 -7.28 18.07
C LYS A 44 -19.75 -6.35 18.03
N GLY A 45 -20.41 -6.20 16.87
CA GLY A 45 -21.50 -5.25 16.68
C GLY A 45 -21.03 -3.78 16.71
N GLU A 46 -19.78 -3.53 16.37
CA GLU A 46 -19.15 -2.20 16.35
C GLU A 46 -19.29 -1.55 14.96
N ASP A 47 -19.22 -0.22 14.92
CA ASP A 47 -19.20 0.53 13.67
C ASP A 47 -17.86 0.34 12.93
N THR A 48 -17.94 0.25 11.60
CA THR A 48 -16.79 0.00 10.71
C THR A 48 -16.38 1.23 9.91
N GLN A 49 -17.15 2.31 9.95
CA GLN A 49 -16.94 3.48 9.09
C GLN A 49 -15.55 4.11 9.29
N ASN A 50 -15.07 4.18 10.54
CA ASN A 50 -13.74 4.72 10.84
C ASN A 50 -12.61 3.84 10.31
N LEU A 51 -12.75 2.51 10.34
CA LEU A 51 -11.78 1.58 9.78
C LEU A 51 -11.63 1.76 8.27
N VAL A 52 -12.76 1.87 7.57
CA VAL A 52 -12.77 2.13 6.12
C VAL A 52 -12.12 3.48 5.81
N LYS A 53 -12.45 4.52 6.58
CA LYS A 53 -11.85 5.85 6.39
C LYS A 53 -10.33 5.81 6.60
N GLU A 54 -9.85 5.16 7.65
CA GLU A 54 -8.43 5.01 7.93
C GLU A 54 -7.70 4.26 6.81
N ALA A 55 -8.26 3.16 6.34
CA ALA A 55 -7.70 2.41 5.21
C ALA A 55 -7.62 3.26 3.93
N VAL A 56 -8.67 4.06 3.63
CA VAL A 56 -8.65 5.00 2.51
C VAL A 56 -7.57 6.06 2.68
N ASP A 57 -7.45 6.64 3.88
CA ASP A 57 -6.43 7.66 4.18
C ASP A 57 -5.00 7.10 4.01
N LEU A 58 -4.76 5.85 4.43
CA LEU A 58 -3.49 5.16 4.21
C LEU A 58 -3.22 4.96 2.71
N LEU A 59 -4.19 4.46 1.94
CA LEU A 59 -4.05 4.22 0.50
C LEU A 59 -3.82 5.51 -0.30
N VAL A 60 -4.40 6.64 0.13
CA VAL A 60 -4.20 7.94 -0.50
C VAL A 60 -2.82 8.51 -0.18
N LYS A 61 -2.35 8.41 1.07
CA LYS A 61 -1.03 8.92 1.49
C LYS A 61 0.14 8.15 0.87
N SER A 62 -0.10 6.91 0.45
CA SER A 62 0.91 6.04 -0.16
C SER A 62 1.18 6.34 -1.65
N ARG A 63 0.50 7.32 -2.28
CA ARG A 63 0.67 7.69 -3.69
C ARG A 63 1.54 8.92 -3.86
#